data_AF-A0A377Q494-F1
#
_entry.id   AF-A0A377Q494-F1
#
_cell.length_a   1.000
_cell.length_b   1.000
_cell.length_c   1.000
_cell.angle_alpha   90.00
_cell.angle_beta   90.00
_cell.angle_gamma   90.00
#
_symmetry.space_group_name_H-M   'P 1'
#
loop_
_entity.id
_entity.type
_entity.pdbx_description
1 polymer ?
#
loop_
_entity_poly.entity_id
_entity_poly.type
_entity_poly.pdbx_seq_one_letter_code
_entity_poly.pdbx_strand_id
1 'polypeptide(L)'
;MNIPHIPLRLFHGSALPDLTSLKIAFAQNNTPLGPGVYLTEDLLVAGCYPYRKGKIYEVEVRGNRSYVINLDEPFKKQTFEARSSIVKLLHLAKCEISFKDTLDARDIIEMTISKFTKKERNLHLAQLGIWMIFGTLRAMETSGLSDRGIQYVILEDAAIISVKPYIKQVAPTEV
;
A
#
# COMPACT_ATOMS: atom_id res chain seq x y z
N MET A 1 -22.49 0.46 -1.86
CA MET A 1 -21.15 1.06 -1.73
C MET A 1 -20.31 0.05 -0.94
N ASN A 2 -19.17 -0.39 -1.45
CA ASN A 2 -18.37 -1.42 -0.80
C ASN A 2 -17.21 -0.75 -0.06
N ILE A 3 -17.18 -0.83 1.26
CA ILE A 3 -16.04 -0.36 2.06
C ILE A 3 -15.00 -1.47 2.01
N PRO A 4 -13.75 -1.20 1.61
CA PRO A 4 -12.74 -2.25 1.52
C PRO A 4 -12.50 -2.88 2.90
N HIS A 5 -12.45 -4.22 2.92
CA HIS A 5 -11.95 -4.92 4.09
C HIS A 5 -10.44 -4.72 4.18
N ILE A 6 -9.99 -4.05 5.24
CA ILE A 6 -8.57 -3.86 5.54
C ILE A 6 -8.26 -4.63 6.82
N PRO A 7 -7.33 -5.61 6.75
CA PRO A 7 -6.84 -6.31 7.92
C PRO A 7 -6.25 -5.31 8.93
N LEU A 8 -6.54 -5.51 10.21
CA LEU A 8 -5.95 -4.71 11.29
C LEU A 8 -4.44 -4.94 11.42
N ARG A 9 -3.99 -6.15 11.06
CA ARG A 9 -2.60 -6.59 11.19
C ARG A 9 -2.09 -7.06 9.83
N LEU A 10 -0.93 -6.55 9.46
CA LEU A 10 -0.20 -6.88 8.25
C LEU A 10 1.26 -7.16 8.61
N PHE A 11 2.04 -7.66 7.66
CA PHE A 11 3.43 -8.03 7.83
C PHE A 11 4.36 -7.15 7.01
N HIS A 12 5.48 -6.78 7.60
CA HIS A 12 6.57 -6.04 6.97
C HIS A 12 7.86 -6.82 7.07
N GLY A 13 8.49 -7.12 5.94
CA GLY A 13 9.85 -7.68 5.93
C GLY A 13 10.89 -6.56 5.93
N SER A 14 11.85 -6.60 6.85
CA SER A 14 12.95 -5.64 6.90
C SER A 14 14.30 -6.31 7.06
N ALA A 15 15.32 -5.75 6.43
CA ALA A 15 16.72 -6.12 6.66
C ALA A 15 17.25 -5.62 8.01
N LEU A 16 16.56 -4.67 8.66
CA LEU A 16 16.91 -4.19 9.99
C LEU A 16 16.37 -5.16 11.06
N PRO A 17 17.21 -5.65 11.98
CA PRO A 17 16.83 -6.65 12.97
C PRO A 17 16.02 -6.11 14.16
N ASP A 18 16.11 -4.81 14.45
CA ASP A 18 15.55 -4.20 15.66
C ASP A 18 14.71 -2.96 15.33
N LEU A 19 13.81 -3.13 14.37
CA LEU A 19 12.91 -2.07 13.94
C LEU A 19 11.81 -1.83 15.00
N THR A 20 11.76 -0.61 15.52
CA THR A 20 10.79 -0.17 16.54
C THR A 20 9.74 0.81 15.99
N SER A 21 9.97 1.35 14.79
CA SER A 21 9.03 2.22 14.10
C SER A 21 9.23 2.16 12.58
N LEU A 22 8.14 2.31 11.84
CA LEU A 22 8.15 2.50 10.39
C LEU A 22 7.74 3.94 10.11
N LYS A 23 8.49 4.62 9.24
CA LYS A 23 8.16 5.97 8.79
C LYS A 23 8.30 6.07 7.28
N ILE A 24 7.35 6.75 6.66
CA ILE A 24 7.31 6.98 5.22
C ILE A 24 8.49 7.83 4.75
N ALA A 25 9.03 8.69 5.62
CA ALA A 25 10.23 9.47 5.35
C ALA A 25 11.45 8.60 4.97
N PHE A 26 11.48 7.33 5.36
CA PHE A 26 12.53 6.37 5.03
C PHE A 26 12.19 5.48 3.83
N ALA A 27 11.03 5.70 3.19
CA ALA A 27 10.61 4.90 2.05
C ALA A 27 11.51 5.14 0.82
N GLN A 28 11.81 4.06 0.12
CA GLN A 28 12.59 4.12 -1.12
C GLN A 28 11.74 4.67 -2.27
N ASN A 29 12.33 5.56 -3.07
CA ASN A 29 11.64 6.18 -4.20
C ASN A 29 11.39 5.22 -5.37
N ASN A 30 12.21 4.17 -5.51
CA ASN A 30 12.14 3.23 -6.62
C ASN A 30 11.34 1.96 -6.28
N THR A 31 10.14 2.14 -5.72
CA THR A 31 9.24 1.04 -5.36
C THR A 31 8.07 0.94 -6.34
N PRO A 32 7.48 -0.26 -6.54
CA PRO A 32 6.46 -0.51 -7.57
C PRO A 32 5.27 0.46 -7.53
N LEU A 33 4.72 0.72 -6.34
CA LEU A 33 3.60 1.64 -6.13
C LEU A 33 4.04 3.01 -5.59
N GLY A 34 5.33 3.35 -5.71
CA GLY A 34 5.90 4.59 -5.19
C GLY A 34 6.18 4.55 -3.68
N PRO A 35 6.87 5.58 -3.15
CA PRO A 35 7.27 5.61 -1.75
C PRO A 35 6.07 5.50 -0.80
N GLY A 36 6.25 4.68 0.23
CA GLY A 36 5.33 4.39 1.32
C GLY A 36 5.87 3.23 2.16
N VAL A 37 5.15 2.86 3.22
CA VAL A 37 5.48 1.66 3.99
C VAL A 37 4.72 0.47 3.40
N TYR A 38 5.45 -0.48 2.83
CA TYR A 38 4.89 -1.67 2.19
C TYR A 38 4.65 -2.77 3.21
N LEU A 39 3.44 -3.29 3.20
CA LEU A 39 2.94 -4.34 4.08
C LEU A 39 2.21 -5.39 3.23
N THR A 40 2.05 -6.59 3.76
CA THR A 40 1.30 -7.67 3.10
C THR A 40 0.57 -8.53 4.14
N GLU A 41 -0.48 -9.24 3.73
CA GLU A 41 -1.09 -10.27 4.57
C GLU A 41 -0.29 -11.57 4.59
N ASP A 42 0.54 -11.79 3.57
CA ASP A 42 1.24 -13.06 3.36
C ASP A 42 2.64 -13.04 3.99
N LEU A 43 2.84 -13.89 5.01
CA LEU A 43 4.14 -14.07 5.66
C LEU A 43 5.23 -14.54 4.71
N LEU A 44 4.89 -15.30 3.66
CA LEU A 44 5.86 -15.75 2.65
C LEU A 44 6.37 -14.56 1.84
N VAL A 45 5.45 -13.68 1.42
CA VAL A 45 5.78 -12.43 0.73
C VAL A 45 6.62 -11.53 1.64
N ALA A 46 6.21 -11.34 2.89
CA ALA A 46 6.99 -10.58 3.86
C ALA A 46 8.38 -11.20 4.09
N GLY A 47 8.50 -12.53 4.04
CA GLY A 47 9.75 -13.28 4.17
C GLY A 47 10.73 -13.10 3.01
N CYS A 48 10.33 -12.56 1.87
CA CYS A 48 11.22 -12.30 0.74
C CYS A 48 12.15 -11.09 0.94
N TYR A 49 11.82 -10.15 1.83
CA TYR A 49 12.55 -8.88 2.01
C TYR A 49 13.65 -8.89 3.09
N PRO A 50 13.54 -9.66 4.19
CA PRO A 50 14.62 -9.82 5.14
C PRO A 50 15.88 -10.40 4.48
N TYR A 51 16.95 -9.62 4.38
CA TYR A 51 18.27 -10.12 3.95
C TYR A 51 19.17 -10.39 5.16
N ARG A 52 19.88 -11.54 5.17
CA ARG A 52 20.80 -11.98 6.24
C ARG A 52 20.17 -12.07 7.64
N LYS A 53 20.22 -10.96 8.39
CA LYS A 53 19.79 -10.84 9.80
C LYS A 53 18.44 -10.12 9.95
N GLY A 54 17.77 -9.83 8.83
CA GLY A 54 16.46 -9.19 8.85
C GLY A 54 15.40 -10.01 9.57
N LYS A 55 14.28 -9.36 9.90
CA LYS A 55 13.12 -9.98 10.54
C LYS A 55 11.84 -9.60 9.81
N ILE A 56 10.81 -10.42 10.00
CA ILE A 56 9.42 -10.05 9.70
C ILE A 56 8.86 -9.33 10.94
N TYR A 57 8.09 -8.29 10.71
CA TYR A 57 7.40 -7.53 11.73
C TYR A 57 5.90 -7.62 11.50
N GLU A 58 5.15 -7.84 12.58
CA GLU A 58 3.70 -7.60 12.59
C GLU A 58 3.47 -6.10 12.81
N VAL A 59 2.65 -5.52 11.95
CA VAL A 59 2.33 -4.09 11.93
C VAL A 59 0.83 -3.94 12.11
N GLU A 60 0.44 -3.22 13.16
CA GLU A 60 -0.94 -2.83 13.38
C GLU A 60 -1.21 -1.50 12.68
N VAL A 61 -2.28 -1.45 11.88
CA VAL A 61 -2.63 -0.26 11.11
C VAL A 61 -4.07 0.17 11.36
N ARG A 62 -4.32 1.48 11.39
CA ARG A 62 -5.65 2.05 11.56
C ARG A 62 -5.80 3.33 10.77
N GLY A 63 -6.93 3.45 10.08
CA GLY A 63 -7.30 4.68 9.40
C GLY A 63 -8.76 4.60 8.92
N ASN A 64 -9.27 5.70 8.40
CA ASN A 64 -10.62 5.75 7.89
C ASN A 64 -10.71 4.96 6.58
N ARG A 65 -11.46 3.85 6.56
CA ARG A 65 -11.59 2.97 5.39
C ARG A 65 -12.22 3.64 4.17
N SER A 66 -12.91 4.77 4.36
CA SER A 66 -13.38 5.61 3.25
C SER A 66 -12.23 6.23 2.45
N TYR A 67 -11.06 6.39 3.04
CA TYR A 67 -9.88 7.02 2.42
C TYR A 67 -8.81 5.98 2.04
N VAL A 68 -9.27 4.83 1.54
CA VAL A 68 -8.41 3.77 1.04
C VAL A 68 -8.72 3.52 -0.43
N ILE A 69 -7.69 3.34 -1.25
CA ILE A 69 -7.84 3.02 -2.67
C ILE A 69 -7.44 1.55 -2.89
N ASN A 70 -8.39 0.74 -3.40
CA ASN A 70 -8.06 -0.57 -3.97
C ASN A 70 -7.72 -0.37 -5.45
N LEU A 71 -6.44 -0.50 -5.80
CA LEU A 71 -5.92 -0.27 -7.14
C LEU A 71 -6.51 -1.24 -8.18
N ASP A 72 -6.93 -2.43 -7.76
CA ASP A 72 -7.35 -3.50 -8.67
C ASP A 72 -8.89 -3.54 -8.85
N GLU A 73 -9.63 -2.67 -8.17
CA GLU A 73 -11.08 -2.55 -8.33
C GLU A 73 -11.44 -1.38 -9.25
N PRO A 74 -12.51 -1.51 -10.08
CA PRO A 74 -13.09 -0.42 -10.85
C PRO A 74 -13.26 0.86 -10.03
N PHE A 75 -12.91 1.99 -10.63
CA PHE A 75 -13.03 3.31 -10.00
C PHE A 75 -14.42 3.57 -9.40
N LYS A 76 -15.48 3.16 -10.09
CA LYS A 76 -16.87 3.30 -9.63
C LYS A 76 -17.19 2.53 -8.35
N LYS A 77 -16.42 1.49 -8.00
CA LYS A 77 -16.60 0.68 -6.80
C LYS A 77 -15.85 1.23 -5.59
N GLN A 78 -14.93 2.17 -5.79
CA GLN A 78 -14.26 2.85 -4.70
C GLN A 78 -15.29 3.64 -3.86
N THR A 79 -14.95 3.93 -2.61
CA THR A 79 -15.74 4.79 -1.73
C THR A 79 -15.88 6.19 -2.32
N PHE A 80 -16.84 6.98 -1.83
CA PHE A 80 -17.03 8.35 -2.33
C PHE A 80 -15.77 9.21 -2.10
N GLU A 81 -15.17 9.11 -0.92
CA GLU A 81 -14.00 9.87 -0.51
C GLU A 81 -12.78 9.48 -1.34
N ALA A 82 -12.53 8.18 -1.55
CA ALA A 82 -11.46 7.72 -2.43
C ALA A 82 -11.63 8.20 -3.88
N ARG A 83 -12.85 8.13 -4.44
CA ARG A 83 -13.13 8.66 -5.79
C ARG A 83 -12.89 10.17 -5.86
N SER A 84 -13.34 10.91 -4.85
CA SER A 84 -13.15 12.35 -4.76
C SER A 84 -11.67 12.72 -4.73
N SER A 85 -10.85 12.00 -3.95
CA SER A 85 -9.40 12.22 -3.91
C SER A 85 -8.71 11.87 -5.24
N ILE A 86 -9.12 10.79 -5.93
CA ILE A 86 -8.59 10.47 -7.27
C ILE A 86 -8.95 11.57 -8.28
N VAL A 87 -10.20 12.06 -8.28
CA VAL A 87 -10.64 13.16 -9.16
C VAL A 87 -9.82 14.43 -8.90
N LYS A 88 -9.61 14.77 -7.62
CA LYS A 88 -8.79 15.94 -7.23
C LYS A 88 -7.34 15.76 -7.66
N LEU A 89 -6.77 14.56 -7.54
CA LEU A 89 -5.43 14.25 -8.03
C LEU A 89 -5.31 14.48 -9.55
N LEU A 90 -6.27 13.99 -10.35
CA LEU A 90 -6.31 14.23 -11.79
C LEU A 90 -6.40 15.72 -12.14
N HIS A 91 -7.21 16.47 -11.38
CA HIS A 91 -7.35 17.91 -11.56
C HIS A 91 -6.04 18.64 -11.26
N LEU A 92 -5.33 18.28 -10.19
CA LEU A 92 -4.00 18.81 -9.86
C LEU A 92 -2.98 18.51 -10.97
N ALA A 93 -3.06 17.32 -11.56
CA ALA A 93 -2.23 16.92 -12.70
C ALA A 93 -2.63 17.61 -14.03
N LYS A 94 -3.77 18.31 -14.06
CA LYS A 94 -4.38 18.86 -15.30
C LYS A 94 -4.60 17.77 -16.36
N CYS A 95 -4.97 16.56 -15.92
CA CYS A 95 -5.31 15.47 -16.81
C CYS A 95 -6.77 15.60 -17.26
N GLU A 96 -7.04 15.32 -18.54
CA GLU A 96 -8.40 15.19 -19.01
C GLU A 96 -9.08 13.99 -18.36
N ILE A 97 -10.26 14.24 -17.81
CA ILE A 97 -11.00 13.24 -17.06
C ILE A 97 -11.87 12.46 -18.04
N SER A 98 -11.40 11.27 -18.44
CA SER A 98 -12.17 10.31 -19.23
C SER A 98 -12.42 9.05 -18.40
N PHE A 99 -13.60 8.96 -17.80
CA PHE A 99 -13.99 7.79 -17.03
C PHE A 99 -14.70 6.80 -17.94
N LYS A 100 -14.02 5.70 -18.28
CA LYS A 100 -14.71 4.49 -18.73
C LYS A 100 -15.06 3.67 -17.50
N ASP A 101 -16.31 3.21 -17.42
CA ASP A 101 -16.83 2.43 -16.29
C ASP A 101 -16.09 1.12 -15.99
N THR A 102 -15.21 0.71 -16.90
CA THR A 102 -14.40 -0.51 -16.83
C THR A 102 -13.00 -0.27 -16.29
N LEU A 103 -12.53 0.97 -16.17
CA LEU A 103 -11.17 1.25 -15.70
C LEU A 103 -11.08 1.02 -14.19
N ASP A 104 -10.03 0.30 -13.79
CA ASP A 104 -9.65 0.16 -12.39
C ASP A 104 -9.07 1.48 -11.86
N ALA A 105 -8.96 1.58 -10.53
CA ALA A 105 -8.41 2.78 -9.92
C ALA A 105 -6.93 2.99 -10.28
N ARG A 106 -6.18 1.90 -10.53
CA ARG A 106 -4.77 1.98 -10.95
C ARG A 106 -4.62 2.71 -12.27
N ASP A 107 -5.33 2.27 -13.30
CA ASP A 107 -5.23 2.82 -14.65
C ASP A 107 -5.59 4.31 -14.68
N ILE A 108 -6.59 4.72 -13.90
CA ILE A 108 -6.97 6.14 -13.77
C ILE A 108 -5.86 6.94 -13.08
N ILE A 109 -5.31 6.43 -11.98
CA ILE A 109 -4.22 7.09 -11.27
C ILE A 109 -2.96 7.15 -12.14
N GLU A 110 -2.70 6.14 -12.97
CA GLU A 110 -1.58 6.11 -13.91
C GLU A 110 -1.69 7.16 -15.02
N MET A 111 -2.87 7.74 -15.27
CA MET A 111 -3.03 8.90 -16.18
C MET A 111 -2.19 10.12 -15.73
N THR A 112 -1.82 10.21 -14.45
CA THR A 112 -0.99 11.32 -13.94
C THR A 112 0.51 11.10 -14.14
N ILE A 113 0.96 9.95 -14.68
CA ILE A 113 2.40 9.60 -14.73
C ILE A 113 3.25 10.57 -15.57
N SER A 114 2.64 11.22 -16.56
CA SER A 114 3.31 12.24 -17.38
C SER A 114 3.51 13.58 -16.64
N LYS A 115 2.88 13.74 -15.48
CA LYS A 115 2.82 14.99 -14.71
C LYS A 115 3.44 14.87 -13.33
N PHE A 116 3.32 13.71 -12.72
CA PHE A 116 3.84 13.41 -11.40
C PHE A 116 4.71 12.15 -11.42
N THR A 117 5.84 12.23 -10.75
CA THR A 117 6.56 11.05 -10.29
C THR A 117 5.68 10.25 -9.31
N LYS A 118 5.98 8.96 -9.11
CA LYS A 118 5.27 8.15 -8.10
C LYS A 118 5.35 8.76 -6.69
N LYS A 119 6.45 9.45 -6.37
CA LYS A 119 6.62 10.17 -5.09
C LYS A 119 5.63 11.34 -4.96
N GLU A 120 5.57 12.22 -5.95
CA GLU A 120 4.66 13.36 -5.94
C GLU A 120 3.20 12.92 -5.92
N ARG A 121 2.87 11.88 -6.69
CA ARG A 121 1.54 11.27 -6.71
C ARG A 121 1.13 10.77 -5.32
N ASN A 122 1.98 9.97 -4.67
CA ASN A 122 1.68 9.45 -3.34
C ASN A 122 1.60 10.56 -2.29
N LEU A 123 2.45 11.59 -2.40
CA LEU A 123 2.39 12.78 -1.54
C LEU A 123 1.05 13.53 -1.70
N HIS A 124 0.60 13.75 -2.94
CA HIS A 124 -0.68 14.41 -3.19
C HIS A 124 -1.86 13.57 -2.72
N LEU A 125 -1.83 12.24 -2.91
CA LEU A 125 -2.86 11.35 -2.36
C LEU A 125 -2.94 11.45 -0.84
N ALA A 126 -1.79 11.45 -0.14
CA ALA A 126 -1.73 11.65 1.31
C ALA A 126 -2.30 13.01 1.73
N GLN A 127 -1.94 14.09 1.03
CA GLN A 127 -2.49 15.43 1.27
C GLN A 127 -4.02 15.52 1.04
N LEU A 128 -4.56 14.64 0.19
CA LEU A 128 -5.98 14.49 -0.07
C LEU A 128 -6.66 13.50 0.90
N GLY A 129 -5.97 13.10 1.96
CA GLY A 129 -6.47 12.26 3.05
C GLY A 129 -6.37 10.76 2.80
N ILE A 130 -5.83 10.32 1.66
CA ILE A 130 -5.63 8.90 1.39
C ILE A 130 -4.44 8.40 2.21
N TRP A 131 -4.73 7.55 3.19
CA TRP A 131 -3.71 7.00 4.09
C TRP A 131 -3.19 5.63 3.63
N MET A 132 -3.90 4.95 2.73
CA MET A 132 -3.51 3.65 2.20
C MET A 132 -3.94 3.46 0.75
N ILE A 133 -3.05 2.88 -0.05
CA ILE A 133 -3.37 2.27 -1.34
C ILE A 133 -2.99 0.79 -1.28
N PHE A 134 -3.73 -0.08 -1.96
CA PHE A 134 -3.36 -1.49 -2.02
C PHE A 134 -3.75 -2.14 -3.33
N GLY A 135 -3.04 -3.20 -3.70
CA GLY A 135 -3.30 -3.98 -4.90
C GLY A 135 -2.16 -4.97 -5.18
N THR A 136 -2.35 -5.79 -6.19
CA THR A 136 -1.37 -6.77 -6.66
C THR A 136 -0.22 -6.08 -7.38
N LEU A 137 1.00 -6.62 -7.30
CA LEU A 137 2.08 -6.14 -8.17
C LEU A 137 1.92 -6.73 -9.57
N ARG A 138 2.09 -5.91 -10.61
CA ARG A 138 2.09 -6.39 -12.00
C ARG A 138 3.39 -7.16 -12.23
N ALA A 139 3.34 -8.24 -13.03
CA ALA A 139 4.48 -9.15 -13.25
C ALA A 139 5.76 -8.50 -13.80
N MET A 140 5.67 -7.29 -14.38
CA MET A 140 6.80 -6.51 -14.88
C MET A 140 7.45 -5.61 -13.83
N GLU A 141 6.93 -5.56 -12.61
CA GLU A 141 7.51 -4.79 -11.51
C GLU A 141 8.65 -5.60 -10.86
N THR A 142 9.68 -4.91 -10.35
CA THR A 142 11.03 -5.42 -10.00
C THR A 142 11.08 -6.60 -9.00
N SER A 143 9.94 -7.03 -8.45
CA SER A 143 9.77 -8.19 -7.55
C SER A 143 8.63 -9.14 -7.94
N GLY A 144 7.87 -8.88 -9.01
CA GLY A 144 6.59 -9.56 -9.30
C GLY A 144 6.67 -11.07 -9.58
N LEU A 145 7.88 -11.61 -9.81
CA LEU A 145 8.09 -13.05 -9.95
C LEU A 145 8.12 -13.79 -8.60
N SER A 146 8.50 -13.10 -7.52
CA SER A 146 8.57 -13.66 -6.15
C SER A 146 7.45 -13.13 -5.24
N ASP A 147 6.83 -12.01 -5.62
CA ASP A 147 5.82 -11.28 -4.85
C ASP A 147 4.53 -11.16 -5.68
N ARG A 148 3.66 -12.17 -5.55
CA ARG A 148 2.33 -12.21 -6.19
C ARG A 148 1.21 -11.83 -5.22
N GLY A 149 1.57 -11.35 -4.03
CA GLY A 149 0.61 -11.00 -2.99
C GLY A 149 -0.03 -9.63 -3.22
N ILE A 150 -1.04 -9.34 -2.43
CA ILE A 150 -1.54 -7.97 -2.28
C ILE A 150 -0.52 -7.19 -1.46
N GLN A 151 -0.10 -6.05 -2.00
CA GLN A 151 0.75 -5.09 -1.34
C GLN A 151 -0.09 -3.93 -0.84
N TYR A 152 0.04 -3.64 0.45
CA TYR A 152 -0.57 -2.50 1.14
C TYR A 152 0.49 -1.44 1.35
N VAL A 153 0.25 -0.23 0.86
CA VAL A 153 1.20 0.87 0.96
C VAL A 153 0.60 1.96 1.83
N ILE A 154 1.18 2.13 3.01
CA ILE A 154 0.80 3.19 3.95
C ILE A 154 1.43 4.52 3.50
N LEU A 155 0.57 5.54 3.40
CA LEU A 155 0.90 6.90 2.96
C LEU A 155 0.80 7.94 4.08
N GLU A 156 0.41 7.53 5.29
CA GLU A 156 0.41 8.38 6.48
C GLU A 156 1.01 7.66 7.70
N ASP A 157 2.02 8.26 8.36
CA ASP A 157 2.71 7.66 9.51
C ASP A 157 1.74 7.40 10.69
N ALA A 158 0.77 8.29 10.89
CA ALA A 158 -0.23 8.18 11.96
C ALA A 158 -1.13 6.94 11.82
N ALA A 159 -1.18 6.34 10.64
CA ALA A 159 -1.94 5.11 10.43
C ALA A 159 -1.21 3.86 10.95
N ILE A 160 0.07 3.96 11.30
CA ILE A 160 0.86 2.87 11.88
C ILE A 160 0.77 2.96 13.40
N ILE A 161 0.05 2.02 14.01
CA ILE A 161 -0.23 2.01 15.44
C ILE A 161 0.89 1.34 16.22
N SER A 162 1.37 0.20 15.72
CA SER A 162 2.46 -0.52 16.36
C SER A 162 3.26 -1.33 15.36
N VAL A 163 4.53 -1.56 15.69
CA VAL A 163 5.44 -2.43 14.95
C VAL A 163 6.14 -3.32 15.97
N LYS A 164 6.04 -4.63 15.80
CA LYS A 164 6.71 -5.59 16.68
C LYS A 164 7.28 -6.76 15.89
N PRO A 165 8.39 -7.37 16.33
CA PRO A 165 8.91 -8.57 15.69
C PRO A 165 7.82 -9.65 15.63
N TYR A 166 7.65 -10.27 14.46
CA TYR A 166 6.78 -11.41 14.32
C TYR A 166 7.43 -12.62 15.00
N ILE A 167 6.73 -13.19 15.98
CA ILE A 167 7.13 -14.42 16.66
C ILE A 167 6.21 -15.52 16.14
N LYS A 168 6.77 -16.48 15.41
CA LYS A 168 6.02 -17.63 14.92
C LYS A 168 5.44 -18.36 16.14
N GLN A 169 4.12 -18.40 16.23
CA GLN A 169 3.47 -19.21 17.25
C GLN A 169 3.76 -20.68 16.91
N VAL A 170 4.47 -21.36 17.82
CA VAL A 170 4.63 -22.81 17.72
C VAL A 170 3.30 -23.40 18.17
N ALA A 171 2.65 -24.19 17.31
CA ALA A 171 1.46 -24.93 17.71
C ALA A 171 1.83 -25.78 18.95
N PRO A 172 0.96 -25.87 19.98
CA PRO A 172 1.22 -26.79 21.07
C PRO A 172 1.35 -28.18 20.47
N THR A 173 2.51 -28.81 20.65
CA THR A 173 2.68 -30.22 20.32
C THR A 173 1.66 -30.97 21.15
N GLU A 174 0.71 -31.65 20.51
CA GLU A 174 -0.15 -32.62 21.20
C GLU A 174 0.80 -33.64 21.86
N VAL A 175 0.75 -33.69 23.19
CA VAL A 175 1.50 -34.63 24.04
C VAL A 175 0.63 -35.85 24.28
#